data_AF-A0A0R2QQ07-F1
#
_entry.id   AF-A0A0R2QQ07-F1
#
_cell.length_a   1.000
_cell.length_b   1.000
_cell.length_c   1.000
_cell.angle_alpha   90.00
_cell.angle_beta   90.00
_cell.angle_gamma   90.00
#
_symmetry.space_group_name_H-M   'P 1'
#
loop_
_entity.id
_entity.type
_entity.pdbx_description
1 polymer ?
#
loop_
_entity_poly.entity_id
_entity_poly.type
_entity_poly.pdbx_seq_one_letter_code
_entity_poly.pdbx_strand_id
1 'polypeptide(L)'
;MRKFKSLKAGIFYRLLCSNPLNYRLNTKKGGSHKILIANGRMSITFHWHDSVEIPGYVIKNLLVKRALLSEEEAYKLVHKIK
;
A
#
# COMPACT_ATOMS: atom_id res chain seq x y z
N MET A 1 -4.45 -13.92 -14.96
CA MET A 1 -3.95 -12.93 -13.96
C MET A 1 -4.35 -13.39 -12.58
N ARG A 2 -3.45 -13.32 -11.59
CA ARG A 2 -3.80 -13.67 -10.19
C ARG A 2 -4.76 -12.62 -9.62
N LYS A 3 -5.82 -13.05 -8.94
CA LYS A 3 -6.83 -12.15 -8.34
C LYS A 3 -6.32 -11.62 -7.01
N PHE A 4 -6.09 -10.31 -6.92
CA PHE A 4 -5.71 -9.65 -5.67
C PHE A 4 -6.93 -9.45 -4.77
N LYS A 5 -6.79 -9.74 -3.46
CA LYS A 5 -7.80 -9.46 -2.44
C LYS A 5 -8.00 -7.94 -2.30
N SER A 6 -9.25 -7.51 -2.16
CA SER A 6 -9.56 -6.13 -1.74
C SER A 6 -9.24 -5.96 -0.26
N LEU A 7 -8.75 -4.79 0.15
CA LEU A 7 -8.40 -4.51 1.55
C LEU A 7 -9.04 -3.21 2.00
N LYS A 8 -9.44 -3.16 3.28
CA LYS A 8 -9.74 -1.89 3.94
C LYS A 8 -8.50 -1.00 3.91
N ALA A 9 -8.70 0.29 3.63
CA ALA A 9 -7.63 1.28 3.51
C ALA A 9 -6.75 1.32 4.77
N GLY A 10 -7.33 1.24 5.97
CA GLY A 10 -6.55 1.22 7.20
C GLY A 10 -5.65 -0.04 7.35
N ILE A 11 -6.05 -1.18 6.79
CA ILE A 11 -5.22 -2.39 6.73
C ILE A 11 -4.09 -2.18 5.71
N PHE A 12 -4.44 -1.67 4.53
CA PHE A 12 -3.45 -1.45 3.47
C PHE A 12 -2.41 -0.39 3.87
N TYR A 13 -2.82 0.68 4.53
CA TYR A 13 -1.93 1.69 5.10
C TYR A 13 -0.92 1.08 6.07
N ARG A 14 -1.39 0.24 7.00
CA ARG A 14 -0.51 -0.48 7.94
C ARG A 14 0.48 -1.38 7.20
N LEU A 15 0.04 -2.09 6.17
CA LEU A 15 0.90 -2.92 5.34
C LEU A 15 2.00 -2.10 4.64
N LEU A 16 1.68 -0.93 4.09
CA LEU A 16 2.67 -0.05 3.47
C LEU A 16 3.73 0.40 4.50
N CYS A 17 3.30 0.74 5.72
CA CYS A 17 4.18 1.24 6.76
C CYS A 17 4.99 0.14 7.50
N SER A 18 4.65 -1.14 7.30
CA SER A 18 5.29 -2.26 7.99
C SER A 18 6.41 -2.89 7.17
N ASN A 19 7.29 -3.67 7.82
CA ASN A 19 8.30 -4.47 7.14
C ASN A 19 7.63 -5.50 6.20
N PRO A 20 8.06 -5.65 4.93
CA PRO A 20 9.27 -5.09 4.30
C PRO A 20 9.12 -3.74 3.59
N LEU A 21 7.92 -3.17 3.54
CA LEU A 21 7.62 -1.97 2.75
C LEU A 21 8.07 -0.66 3.41
N ASN A 22 8.03 -0.59 4.74
CA ASN A 22 8.65 0.46 5.55
C ASN A 22 8.38 1.90 5.06
N TYR A 23 7.21 2.15 4.47
CA TYR A 23 6.79 3.50 4.08
C TYR A 23 6.56 4.35 5.33
N ARG A 24 6.86 5.65 5.21
CA ARG A 24 6.69 6.64 6.27
C ARG A 24 6.04 7.88 5.71
N LEU A 25 5.33 8.60 6.57
CA LEU A 25 4.74 9.88 6.19
C LEU A 25 5.86 10.90 5.90
N ASN A 26 5.78 11.56 4.75
CA ASN A 26 6.75 12.58 4.34
C ASN A 26 6.64 13.87 5.17
N THR A 27 5.50 14.10 5.83
CA THR A 27 5.21 15.32 6.60
C THR A 27 4.89 15.00 8.06
N LYS A 28 5.14 15.94 8.98
CA LYS A 28 4.79 15.79 10.40
C LYS A 28 3.29 15.98 10.70
N LYS A 29 2.57 16.73 9.87
CA LYS A 29 1.10 16.93 10.00
C LYS A 29 0.36 15.96 9.07
N GLY A 30 -0.47 15.10 9.66
CA GLY A 30 -1.37 14.21 8.93
C GLY A 30 -2.59 14.99 8.44
N GLY A 31 -2.66 15.25 7.14
CA GLY A 31 -3.86 15.74 6.47
C GLY A 31 -4.68 14.60 5.86
N SER A 32 -5.79 14.93 5.21
CA SER A 32 -6.63 13.96 4.49
C SER A 32 -5.88 13.22 3.40
N HIS A 33 -4.87 13.86 2.79
CA HIS A 33 -3.96 13.23 1.83
C HIS A 33 -2.58 13.07 2.46
N LYS A 34 -2.09 11.82 2.48
CA LYS A 34 -0.80 11.45 3.04
C LYS A 34 0.16 11.11 1.90
N ILE A 35 1.34 11.74 1.88
CA ILE A 35 2.41 11.33 0.97
C ILE A 35 3.32 10.39 1.75
N LEU A 36 3.44 9.16 1.27
CA LEU A 36 4.26 8.11 1.85
C LEU A 36 5.55 7.92 1.04
N ILE A 37 6.68 7.87 1.73
CA ILE A 37 8.01 7.65 1.14
C ILE A 37 8.72 6.46 1.79
N ALA A 38 9.53 5.76 1.01
CA ALA A 38 10.40 4.67 1.48
C ALA A 38 11.68 4.66 0.64
N ASN A 39 12.81 4.32 1.25
CA ASN A 39 14.08 4.20 0.53
C ASN A 39 13.97 3.12 -0.56
N GLY A 40 14.43 3.43 -1.77
CA GLY A 40 14.41 2.50 -2.91
C GLY A 40 13.03 2.28 -3.53
N ARG A 41 12.02 3.08 -3.19
CA ARG A 41 10.65 2.96 -3.74
C ARG A 41 10.10 4.32 -4.14
N MET A 42 9.11 4.33 -5.04
CA MET A 42 8.44 5.57 -5.42
C MET A 42 7.46 6.00 -4.32
N SER A 43 7.21 7.30 -4.25
CA SER A 43 6.23 7.87 -3.33
C SER A 43 4.81 7.41 -3.65
N ILE A 44 4.01 7.21 -2.60
CA ILE A 44 2.60 6.85 -2.67
C ILE A 44 1.77 8.00 -2.11
N THR A 45 0.83 8.52 -2.90
CA THR A 45 -0.21 9.42 -2.40
C THR A 45 -1.36 8.58 -1.90
N PHE A 46 -1.58 8.58 -0.58
CA PHE A 46 -2.61 7.83 0.10
C PHE A 46 -3.74 8.78 0.55
N HIS A 47 -4.90 8.63 -0.08
CA HIS A 47 -6.03 9.57 0.07
C HIS A 47 -7.34 8.86 0.50
N TRP A 48 -7.26 7.61 0.94
CA TRP A 48 -8.43 6.85 1.40
C TRP A 48 -8.65 7.01 2.89
N HIS A 49 -9.92 7.15 3.29
CA HIS A 49 -10.31 6.99 4.69
C HIS A 49 -10.25 5.52 5.10
N ASP A 50 -9.90 5.24 6.35
CA ASP A 50 -9.55 3.89 6.81
C ASP A 50 -10.65 2.83 6.59
N SER A 51 -11.92 3.23 6.60
CA SER A 51 -13.09 2.37 6.40
C SER A 51 -13.37 1.99 4.94
N VAL A 52 -12.74 2.66 3.97
CA VAL A 52 -12.95 2.40 2.54
C VAL A 52 -12.32 1.08 2.14
N GLU A 53 -13.04 0.29 1.35
CA GLU A 53 -12.46 -0.91 0.73
C GLU A 53 -11.79 -0.53 -0.60
N ILE A 54 -10.50 -0.84 -0.72
CA ILE A 54 -9.70 -0.59 -1.91
C ILE A 54 -9.74 -1.84 -2.79
N PRO A 55 -10.16 -1.74 -4.06
CA PRO A 55 -10.19 -2.88 -4.97
C PRO A 55 -8.80 -3.50 -5.17
N GLY A 56 -8.74 -4.83 -5.27
CA GLY A 56 -7.49 -5.57 -5.43
C GLY A 56 -6.63 -5.14 -6.62
N TYR A 57 -7.23 -4.69 -7.74
CA TYR A 57 -6.46 -4.20 -8.90
C TYR A 57 -5.73 -2.88 -8.59
N VAL A 58 -6.31 -2.01 -7.74
CA VAL A 58 -5.68 -0.76 -7.29
C VAL A 58 -4.51 -1.09 -6.37
N ILE A 59 -4.70 -2.03 -5.44
CA ILE A 59 -3.65 -2.53 -4.54
C ILE A 59 -2.49 -3.10 -5.34
N LYS A 60 -2.77 -3.98 -6.31
CA LYS A 60 -1.76 -4.53 -7.23
C LYS A 60 -0.98 -3.42 -7.91
N ASN A 61 -1.68 -2.45 -8.52
CA ASN A 61 -1.04 -1.36 -9.26
C ASN A 61 -0.13 -0.52 -8.36
N LEU A 62 -0.55 -0.23 -7.13
CA LEU A 62 0.27 0.51 -6.18
C LEU A 62 1.52 -0.26 -5.76
N LEU A 63 1.39 -1.54 -5.41
CA LEU A 63 2.52 -2.36 -4.96
C LEU A 63 3.55 -2.60 -6.08
N VAL A 64 3.08 -2.89 -7.30
CA VAL A 64 3.98 -3.15 -8.43
C VAL A 64 4.60 -1.86 -8.95
N LYS A 65 3.78 -0.83 -9.22
CA LYS A 65 4.27 0.38 -9.89
C LYS A 65 4.94 1.37 -8.94
N ARG A 66 4.58 1.41 -7.65
CA ARG A 66 5.15 2.38 -6.70
C ARG A 66 6.08 1.72 -5.69
N ALA A 67 5.67 0.60 -5.11
CA ALA A 67 6.52 -0.14 -4.18
C ALA A 67 7.58 -1.02 -4.86
N LEU A 68 7.58 -1.07 -6.20
CA LEU A 68 8.54 -1.78 -7.05
C LEU A 68 8.67 -3.27 -6.72
N LEU A 69 7.57 -3.87 -6.26
CA LEU A 69 7.49 -5.31 -6.06
C LEU A 69 7.19 -6.02 -7.39
N SER A 70 7.69 -7.24 -7.53
CA SER A 70 7.14 -8.16 -8.52
C SER A 70 5.66 -8.46 -8.23
N GLU A 71 4.92 -8.88 -9.25
CA GLU A 71 3.52 -9.28 -9.06
C GLU A 71 3.39 -10.46 -8.07
N GLU A 72 4.37 -11.36 -8.03
CA GLU A 72 4.38 -12.49 -7.11
C GLU A 72 4.60 -12.06 -5.66
N GLU A 73 5.57 -11.18 -5.39
CA GLU A 73 5.81 -10.65 -4.04
C GLU A 73 4.62 -9.85 -3.54
N ALA A 74 4.07 -8.98 -4.39
CA ALA A 74 2.87 -8.21 -4.05
C ALA A 74 1.69 -9.15 -3.73
N TYR A 75 1.50 -10.21 -4.51
CA TYR A 75 0.44 -11.19 -4.28
C TYR A 75 0.61 -11.92 -2.94
N LYS A 76 1.82 -12.44 -2.66
CA LYS A 76 2.14 -13.13 -1.39
C LYS A 76 1.94 -12.19 -0.20
N LEU A 77 2.39 -10.95 -0.32
CA LEU A 77 2.29 -9.96 0.76
C LEU A 77 0.83 -9.65 1.12
N VAL A 78 -0.03 -9.44 0.13
CA VAL A 78 -1.45 -9.13 0.33
C VAL A 78 -2.21 -10.32 0.93
N HIS A 79 -1.90 -11.55 0.50
CA HIS A 79 -2.62 -12.74 0.96
C HIS A 79 -2.07 -13.35 2.26
N LYS A 80 -0.93 -12.87 2.76
CA LYS A 80 -0.41 -13.23 4.10
C LYS A 80 -1.21 -12.58 5.23
N ILE A 81 -1.95 -11.49 4.95
CA ILE A 81 -2.78 -10.80 5.93
C ILE A 81 -3.99 -11.69 6.27
N LYS A 82 -4.04 -12.16 7.52
CA LYS A 82 -5.21 -12.88 8.06
C LYS A 82 -6.41 -11.94 8.16
#